data_AF-A0A6M1YZ58-F1
#
_entry.id   AF-A0A6M1YZ58-F1
#
_cell.length_a   1.000
_cell.length_b   1.000
_cell.length_c   1.000
_cell.angle_alpha   90.00
_cell.angle_beta   90.00
_cell.angle_gamma   90.00
#
_symmetry.space_group_name_H-M   'P 1'
#
loop_
_entity.id
_entity.type
_entity.pdbx_description
1 polymer ?
#
loop_
_entity_poly.entity_id
_entity_poly.type
_entity_poly.pdbx_seq_one_letter_code
_entity_poly.pdbx_strand_id
1 'polypeptide(L)'
;MARQSYRDPWVKKAKWLTQALIVSGTLNVGLLSTFIYFALNENSGPIHFKEAKPEGFVATAGERVGIQELLTKYSALSFQDLLIRLGNNEHIESGYTRRDLALACLSGFHHFNLERALGGLSLQKRDITFTHTASGEKITLTVFPGLADYQYQAIVSYAKTEKWPFTSEGLFFEIKKSKQLPDTTLLEAFYLTPEFHFFSMLFSKTGVHLRKEHIIAVLAEGEWNFIHSAAQQLKQSSNFTVEMRRLFLLTLIKGKSRLAAKVLLETDQEYCLKQLDNDEVLFLCEILGDRTTPSFLKHLLESPRSDVIWKKASALLYELAAEEVPQELDLQKVKRRFIDLKETERVVPTPSKKKSRSYTVVSGDSLWKIAHNHGTTVQALRVANQLPSDTLRVGQTLILPNK
;
A
#
# COMPACT_ATOMS: atom_id res chain seq x y z
N MET A 1 -61.87 -47.10 -38.15
CA MET A 1 -60.51 -47.47 -37.68
C MET A 1 -59.56 -46.34 -38.09
N ALA A 2 -59.26 -45.39 -37.19
CA ALA A 2 -57.98 -45.22 -36.47
C ALA A 2 -56.77 -45.11 -37.42
N ARG A 3 -55.93 -44.06 -37.43
CA ARG A 3 -55.25 -43.40 -36.30
C ARG A 3 -54.90 -41.95 -36.64
N GLN A 4 -55.30 -41.00 -35.79
CA GLN A 4 -54.74 -39.64 -35.78
C GLN A 4 -53.35 -39.68 -35.11
N SER A 5 -52.32 -39.24 -35.83
CA SER A 5 -50.96 -39.09 -35.34
C SER A 5 -50.86 -37.83 -34.47
N TYR A 6 -50.88 -38.00 -33.15
CA TYR A 6 -50.58 -36.95 -32.18
C TYR A 6 -49.08 -36.64 -32.25
N ARG A 7 -48.67 -35.60 -32.99
CA ARG A 7 -47.29 -35.07 -32.95
C ARG A 7 -47.14 -34.24 -31.68
N ASP A 8 -46.69 -34.91 -30.63
CA ASP A 8 -46.47 -34.34 -29.30
C ASP A 8 -45.48 -33.14 -29.34
N PRO A 9 -45.90 -31.93 -28.92
CA PRO A 9 -45.05 -30.74 -28.84
C PRO A 9 -43.76 -30.95 -28.03
N TRP A 10 -43.80 -31.86 -27.05
CA TRP A 10 -42.65 -32.21 -26.23
C TRP A 10 -41.51 -32.85 -27.02
N VAL A 11 -41.84 -33.67 -28.02
CA VAL A 11 -40.83 -34.33 -28.85
C VAL A 11 -40.07 -33.33 -29.72
N LYS A 12 -40.73 -32.25 -30.18
CA LYS A 12 -40.06 -31.16 -30.92
C LYS A 12 -39.14 -30.32 -30.03
N LYS A 13 -39.59 -29.95 -28.82
CA LYS A 13 -38.76 -29.22 -27.85
C LYS A 13 -37.55 -30.04 -27.40
N ALA A 14 -37.74 -31.34 -27.13
CA ALA A 14 -36.66 -32.24 -26.76
C ALA A 14 -35.61 -32.32 -27.86
N LYS A 15 -36.01 -32.51 -29.13
CA LYS A 15 -35.08 -32.52 -30.28
C LYS A 15 -34.29 -31.23 -30.43
N TRP A 16 -34.93 -30.08 -30.24
CA TRP A 16 -34.26 -28.78 -30.31
C TRP A 16 -33.24 -28.59 -29.18
N LEU A 17 -33.59 -28.98 -27.94
CA LEU A 17 -32.67 -28.93 -26.81
C LEU A 17 -31.48 -29.89 -27.00
N THR A 18 -31.71 -31.10 -27.51
CA THR A 18 -30.62 -32.04 -27.81
C THR A 18 -29.70 -31.49 -28.90
N GLN A 19 -30.24 -30.87 -29.94
CA GLN A 19 -29.44 -30.21 -30.99
C GLN A 19 -28.64 -29.02 -30.44
N ALA A 20 -29.24 -28.18 -29.60
CA ALA A 20 -28.54 -27.07 -28.96
C ALA A 20 -27.42 -27.55 -28.03
N LEU A 21 -27.65 -28.64 -27.29
CA LEU A 21 -26.64 -29.27 -26.43
C LEU A 21 -25.48 -29.85 -27.23
N ILE A 22 -25.77 -30.52 -28.36
CA ILE A 22 -24.74 -31.03 -29.28
C ILE A 22 -23.92 -29.88 -29.85
N VAL A 23 -24.57 -28.81 -30.34
CA VAL A 23 -23.86 -27.64 -30.88
C VAL A 23 -22.98 -26.98 -29.82
N SER A 24 -23.49 -26.76 -28.61
CA SER A 24 -22.72 -26.20 -27.50
C SER A 24 -21.54 -27.10 -27.10
N GLY A 25 -21.76 -28.42 -27.05
CA GLY A 25 -20.71 -29.40 -26.78
C GLY A 25 -19.62 -29.38 -27.85
N THR A 26 -20.00 -29.37 -29.13
CA THR A 26 -19.03 -29.30 -30.24
C THR A 26 -18.26 -28.00 -30.27
N LEU A 27 -18.91 -26.88 -29.94
CA LEU A 27 -18.25 -25.57 -29.86
C LEU A 27 -17.23 -25.55 -28.73
N ASN A 28 -17.60 -26.03 -27.53
CA ASN A 28 -16.69 -26.10 -26.38
C ASN A 28 -15.51 -27.04 -26.62
N VAL A 29 -15.74 -28.20 -27.25
CA VAL A 29 -14.65 -29.11 -27.63
C VAL A 29 -13.74 -28.45 -28.66
N GLY A 30 -14.29 -27.79 -29.68
CA GLY A 30 -13.50 -27.04 -30.66
C GLY A 30 -12.66 -25.94 -30.02
N LEU A 31 -13.25 -25.16 -29.12
CA LEU A 31 -12.57 -24.08 -28.39
C LEU A 31 -11.45 -24.64 -27.49
N LEU A 32 -11.72 -25.72 -26.77
CA LEU A 32 -10.74 -26.42 -25.94
C LEU A 32 -9.61 -27.02 -26.80
N SER A 33 -9.93 -27.61 -27.96
CA SER A 33 -8.94 -28.12 -28.91
C SER A 33 -8.09 -27.01 -29.50
N THR A 34 -8.65 -25.83 -29.82
CA THR A 34 -7.87 -24.68 -30.27
C THR A 34 -6.96 -24.13 -29.17
N PHE A 35 -7.45 -24.13 -27.92
CA PHE A 35 -6.67 -23.68 -26.76
C PHE A 35 -5.52 -24.65 -26.46
N ILE A 36 -5.79 -25.97 -26.50
CA ILE A 36 -4.76 -27.01 -26.37
C ILE A 36 -3.76 -26.94 -27.53
N TYR A 37 -4.23 -26.75 -28.76
CA TYR A 37 -3.36 -26.59 -29.92
C TYR A 37 -2.44 -25.38 -29.77
N PHE A 38 -2.96 -24.23 -29.33
CA PHE A 38 -2.16 -23.03 -29.11
C PHE A 38 -1.18 -23.22 -27.94
N ALA A 39 -1.62 -23.82 -26.84
CA ALA A 39 -0.78 -24.12 -25.68
C ALA A 39 0.33 -25.15 -25.99
N LEU A 40 0.07 -26.10 -26.88
CA LEU A 40 1.07 -27.08 -27.33
C LEU A 40 2.02 -26.50 -28.39
N ASN A 41 1.54 -25.59 -29.27
CA ASN A 41 2.38 -24.90 -30.25
C ASN A 41 3.19 -23.73 -29.66
N GLU A 42 2.80 -23.18 -28.49
CA GLU A 42 3.62 -22.22 -27.73
C GLU A 42 4.89 -22.85 -27.14
N ASN A 43 4.99 -24.19 -27.11
CA ASN A 43 6.28 -24.86 -27.07
C ASN A 43 6.93 -24.81 -28.46
N SER A 44 7.37 -23.61 -28.84
CA SER A 44 8.50 -23.49 -29.75
C SER A 44 9.66 -24.22 -29.08
N GLY A 45 9.94 -25.45 -29.53
CA GLY A 45 11.10 -26.21 -29.08
C GLY A 45 12.38 -25.37 -29.20
N PRO A 46 13.46 -25.74 -28.50
CA PRO A 46 14.70 -24.97 -28.53
C PRO A 46 15.11 -24.78 -29.99
N ILE A 47 15.00 -23.55 -30.47
CA ILE A 47 15.53 -23.17 -31.77
C ILE A 47 17.04 -23.37 -31.62
N HIS A 48 17.56 -24.46 -32.19
CA HIS A 48 18.99 -24.60 -32.38
C HIS A 48 19.44 -23.50 -33.33
N PHE A 49 19.87 -22.38 -32.75
CA PHE A 49 20.70 -21.43 -33.47
C PHE A 49 21.97 -22.18 -33.86
N LYS A 50 22.12 -22.50 -35.15
CA LYS A 50 23.47 -22.54 -35.70
C LYS A 50 24.03 -21.14 -35.48
N GLU A 51 25.02 -21.02 -34.61
CA GLU A 51 25.82 -19.81 -34.49
C GLU A 51 26.37 -19.49 -35.89
N ALA A 52 25.70 -18.59 -36.60
CA ALA A 52 26.31 -17.91 -37.71
C ALA A 52 27.41 -17.05 -37.11
N LYS A 53 28.66 -17.48 -37.31
CA LYS A 53 29.86 -16.68 -37.06
C LYS A 53 29.59 -15.26 -37.61
N PRO A 54 29.68 -14.19 -36.80
CA PRO A 54 29.38 -12.86 -37.29
C PRO A 54 30.36 -12.52 -38.41
N GLU A 55 29.85 -12.26 -39.60
CA GLU A 55 30.64 -11.61 -40.65
C GLU A 55 31.08 -10.25 -40.10
N GLY A 56 32.39 -10.02 -40.14
CA GLY A 56 33.03 -8.85 -39.56
C GLY A 56 32.47 -7.58 -40.18
N PHE A 57 31.55 -6.93 -39.47
CA PHE A 57 31.08 -5.61 -39.84
C PHE A 57 32.09 -4.58 -39.32
N VAL A 58 32.78 -3.91 -40.24
CA VAL A 58 33.69 -2.82 -39.91
C VAL A 58 32.86 -1.59 -39.56
N ALA A 59 32.79 -1.26 -38.27
CA ALA A 59 32.12 -0.06 -37.79
C ALA A 59 32.81 1.20 -38.34
N THR A 60 32.04 2.04 -39.04
CA THR A 60 32.45 3.40 -39.42
C THR A 60 32.59 4.26 -38.16
N ALA A 61 33.69 5.01 -38.09
CA ALA A 61 34.11 5.81 -36.94
C ALA A 61 33.15 6.99 -36.66
N GLY A 62 32.07 6.72 -35.92
CA GLY A 62 31.41 7.71 -35.06
C GLY A 62 32.11 7.75 -33.69
N GLU A 63 32.04 8.88 -32.98
CA GLU A 63 32.57 9.05 -31.61
C GLU A 63 32.30 7.81 -30.75
N ARG A 64 33.37 7.11 -30.35
CA ARG A 64 33.28 5.93 -29.48
C ARG A 64 33.00 6.38 -28.05
N VAL A 65 31.75 6.71 -27.76
CA VAL A 65 31.30 6.98 -26.39
C VAL A 65 31.25 5.65 -25.65
N GLY A 66 32.06 5.52 -24.58
CA GLY A 66 32.16 4.29 -23.80
C GLY A 66 30.88 3.96 -23.02
N ILE A 67 30.67 2.68 -22.69
CA ILE A 67 29.50 2.21 -21.91
C ILE A 67 29.34 2.99 -20.60
N GLN A 68 30.43 3.22 -19.88
CA GLN A 68 30.40 3.93 -18.59
C GLN A 68 29.94 5.38 -18.72
N GLU A 69 30.38 6.07 -19.78
CA GLU A 69 29.99 7.45 -20.05
C GLU A 69 28.50 7.54 -20.42
N LEU A 70 28.02 6.61 -21.27
CA LEU A 70 26.60 6.54 -21.62
C LEU A 70 25.72 6.23 -20.41
N LEU A 71 26.11 5.27 -19.57
CA LEU A 71 25.35 4.93 -18.35
C LEU A 71 25.31 6.10 -17.37
N THR A 72 26.42 6.80 -17.19
CA THR A 72 26.49 8.03 -16.36
C THR A 72 25.56 9.11 -16.91
N LYS A 73 25.52 9.29 -18.23
CA LYS A 73 24.62 10.25 -18.87
C LYS A 73 23.16 9.82 -18.72
N TYR A 74 22.86 8.54 -18.94
CA TYR A 74 21.51 8.02 -18.97
C TYR A 74 20.89 7.89 -17.58
N SER A 75 21.68 7.64 -16.54
CA SER A 75 21.20 7.58 -15.15
C SER A 75 20.62 8.90 -14.66
N ALA A 76 21.04 10.02 -15.26
CA ALA A 76 20.54 11.36 -14.92
C ALA A 76 19.31 11.80 -15.75
N LEU A 77 18.88 10.99 -16.73
CA LEU A 77 17.79 11.36 -17.63
C LEU A 77 16.41 11.12 -17.00
N SER A 78 15.45 11.93 -17.45
CA SER A 78 14.05 11.73 -17.11
C SER A 78 13.49 10.45 -17.74
N PHE A 79 12.37 9.97 -17.20
CA PHE A 79 11.63 8.84 -17.75
C PHE A 79 11.32 9.02 -19.24
N GLN A 80 10.84 10.20 -19.65
CA GLN A 80 10.48 10.48 -21.04
C GLN A 80 11.71 10.54 -21.95
N ASP A 81 12.81 11.11 -21.47
CA ASP A 81 14.08 11.17 -22.22
C ASP A 81 14.65 9.79 -22.51
N LEU A 82 14.51 8.87 -21.56
CA LEU A 82 14.91 7.46 -21.73
C LEU A 82 13.99 6.75 -22.72
N LEU A 83 12.67 6.99 -22.68
CA LEU A 83 11.73 6.42 -23.65
C LEU A 83 12.05 6.84 -25.10
N ILE A 84 12.43 8.10 -25.32
CA ILE A 84 12.84 8.57 -26.65
C ILE A 84 14.07 7.80 -27.13
N ARG A 85 15.01 7.49 -26.24
CA ARG A 85 16.26 6.77 -26.55
C ARG A 85 16.06 5.29 -26.84
N LEU A 86 14.91 4.70 -26.52
CA LEU A 86 14.58 3.33 -26.93
C LEU A 86 14.49 3.17 -28.45
N GLY A 87 14.29 4.26 -29.20
CA GLY A 87 14.34 4.26 -30.66
C GLY A 87 15.75 4.19 -31.26
N ASN A 88 16.81 4.35 -30.45
CA ASN A 88 18.18 4.39 -30.94
C ASN A 88 18.83 3.00 -30.96
N ASN A 89 18.86 2.36 -32.12
CA ASN A 89 19.46 1.04 -32.35
C ASN A 89 20.96 1.07 -32.70
N GLU A 90 21.63 2.21 -32.54
CA GLU A 90 23.06 2.33 -32.81
C GLU A 90 23.86 1.38 -31.91
N HIS A 91 24.73 0.59 -32.52
CA HIS A 91 25.61 -0.34 -31.83
C HIS A 91 26.71 0.39 -31.06
N ILE A 92 27.01 -0.14 -29.88
CA ILE A 92 28.09 0.30 -29.00
C ILE A 92 29.03 -0.88 -28.70
N GLU A 93 30.04 -0.64 -27.88
CA GLU A 93 31.00 -1.67 -27.47
C GLU A 93 30.31 -2.90 -26.83
N SER A 94 31.02 -4.03 -26.87
CA SER A 94 30.57 -5.30 -26.25
C SER A 94 29.26 -5.88 -26.80
N GLY A 95 28.83 -5.46 -28.00
CA GLY A 95 27.67 -6.04 -28.69
C GLY A 95 26.31 -5.53 -28.20
N TYR A 96 26.29 -4.43 -27.43
CA TYR A 96 25.07 -3.77 -27.01
C TYR A 96 24.66 -2.68 -28.01
N THR A 97 23.44 -2.16 -27.84
CA THR A 97 22.93 -0.98 -28.52
C THR A 97 22.63 0.13 -27.52
N ARG A 98 22.55 1.39 -27.98
CA ARG A 98 22.19 2.52 -27.11
C ARG A 98 20.83 2.33 -26.43
N ARG A 99 19.86 1.73 -27.13
CA ARG A 99 18.53 1.41 -26.56
C ARG A 99 18.57 0.35 -25.46
N ASP A 100 19.50 -0.62 -25.51
CA ASP A 100 19.66 -1.61 -24.44
C ASP A 100 20.07 -0.94 -23.13
N LEU A 101 21.00 0.02 -23.19
CA LEU A 101 21.42 0.80 -22.01
C LEU A 101 20.32 1.75 -21.54
N ALA A 102 19.59 2.38 -22.46
CA ALA A 102 18.45 3.23 -22.10
C ALA A 102 17.37 2.43 -21.37
N LEU A 103 17.08 1.21 -21.84
CA LEU A 103 16.15 0.30 -21.18
C LEU A 103 16.65 -0.15 -19.80
N ALA A 104 17.94 -0.43 -19.66
CA ALA A 104 18.54 -0.77 -18.38
C ALA A 104 18.38 0.38 -17.36
N CYS A 105 18.63 1.63 -17.77
CA CYS A 105 18.41 2.80 -16.92
C CYS A 105 16.92 3.02 -16.60
N LEU A 106 16.03 2.78 -17.57
CA LEU A 106 14.58 2.89 -17.37
C LEU A 106 14.09 1.86 -16.34
N SER A 107 14.56 0.62 -16.42
CA SER A 107 14.22 -0.44 -15.47
C SER A 107 14.88 -0.22 -14.10
N GLY A 108 16.15 0.20 -14.07
CA GLY A 108 16.94 0.27 -12.84
C GLY A 108 16.72 1.53 -12.01
N PHE A 109 16.55 2.69 -12.64
CA PHE A 109 16.40 3.97 -11.92
C PHE A 109 14.97 4.48 -11.86
N HIS A 110 14.13 4.10 -12.83
CA HIS A 110 12.72 4.48 -12.87
C HIS A 110 11.79 3.32 -12.56
N HIS A 111 12.34 2.17 -12.10
CA HIS A 111 11.57 0.99 -11.68
C HIS A 111 10.49 0.57 -12.69
N PHE A 112 10.79 0.67 -13.98
CA PHE A 112 9.85 0.33 -15.05
C PHE A 112 9.52 -1.16 -15.07
N ASN A 113 8.24 -1.50 -15.23
CA ASN A 113 7.78 -2.88 -15.20
C ASN A 113 7.95 -3.58 -16.56
N LEU A 114 9.17 -4.00 -16.85
CA LEU A 114 9.51 -4.67 -18.10
C LEU A 114 8.79 -6.01 -18.28
N GLU A 115 8.60 -6.77 -17.20
CA GLU A 115 7.91 -8.06 -17.25
C GLU A 115 6.46 -7.89 -17.70
N ARG A 116 5.74 -6.89 -17.16
CA ARG A 116 4.38 -6.59 -17.60
C ARG A 116 4.32 -6.02 -19.00
N ALA A 117 5.29 -5.17 -19.38
CA ALA A 117 5.38 -4.61 -20.73
C ALA A 117 5.57 -5.66 -21.83
N LEU A 118 6.26 -6.76 -21.51
CA LEU A 118 6.56 -7.85 -22.44
C LEU A 118 5.77 -9.13 -22.19
N GLY A 119 4.72 -9.10 -21.35
CA GLY A 119 3.86 -10.26 -21.10
C GLY A 119 4.56 -11.44 -20.39
N GLY A 120 5.58 -11.19 -19.57
CA GLY A 120 6.28 -12.22 -18.79
C GLY A 120 7.26 -13.08 -19.58
N LEU A 121 7.67 -12.63 -20.78
CA LEU A 121 8.70 -13.31 -21.57
C LEU A 121 10.00 -13.48 -20.77
N SER A 122 10.61 -14.66 -20.89
CA SER A 122 11.93 -14.90 -20.30
C SER A 122 12.99 -14.10 -21.07
N LEU A 123 13.59 -13.12 -20.40
CA LEU A 123 14.58 -12.23 -21.00
C LEU A 123 16.00 -12.69 -20.69
N GLN A 124 16.91 -12.53 -21.64
CA GLN A 124 18.34 -12.61 -21.34
C GLN A 124 18.71 -11.42 -20.44
N LYS A 125 19.34 -11.70 -19.30
CA LYS A 125 19.78 -10.69 -18.33
C LYS A 125 21.30 -10.70 -18.23
N ARG A 126 21.92 -9.52 -18.23
CA ARG A 126 23.36 -9.34 -18.00
C ARG A 126 23.60 -8.15 -17.08
N ASP A 127 24.43 -8.33 -16.07
CA ASP A 127 24.75 -7.25 -15.14
C ASP A 127 25.97 -6.46 -15.63
N ILE A 128 25.84 -5.13 -15.61
CA ILE A 128 26.91 -4.19 -15.91
C ILE A 128 27.10 -3.29 -14.70
N THR A 129 28.32 -3.20 -14.21
CA THR A 129 28.68 -2.31 -13.11
C THR A 129 29.36 -1.06 -13.66
N PHE A 130 28.93 0.12 -13.20
CA PHE A 130 29.57 1.39 -13.50
C PHE A 130 29.72 2.24 -12.24
N THR A 131 30.71 3.14 -12.24
CA THR A 131 30.93 4.06 -11.14
C THR A 131 30.17 5.34 -11.40
N HIS A 132 29.26 5.71 -10.51
CA HIS A 132 28.51 6.95 -10.62
C HIS A 132 29.43 8.14 -10.31
N THR A 133 29.61 9.03 -11.29
CA THR A 133 30.63 10.10 -11.23
C THR A 133 30.40 11.10 -10.10
N ALA A 134 29.15 11.34 -9.69
CA ALA A 134 28.83 12.29 -8.63
C ALA A 134 29.01 11.73 -7.21
N SER A 135 28.84 10.41 -7.01
CA SER A 135 28.91 9.77 -5.68
C SER A 135 30.13 8.88 -5.49
N GLY A 136 30.82 8.48 -6.57
CA GLY A 136 31.89 7.48 -6.53
C GLY A 136 31.39 6.04 -6.25
N GLU A 137 30.08 5.85 -6.15
CA GLU A 137 29.46 4.57 -5.83
C GLU A 137 29.45 3.64 -7.05
N LYS A 138 29.70 2.34 -6.83
CA LYS A 138 29.57 1.31 -7.85
C LYS A 138 28.12 0.84 -7.93
N ILE A 139 27.46 1.17 -9.04
CA ILE A 139 26.07 0.77 -9.31
C ILE A 139 26.08 -0.41 -10.28
N THR A 140 25.28 -1.44 -9.99
CA THR A 140 25.07 -2.58 -10.89
C THR A 140 23.70 -2.46 -11.54
N LEU A 141 23.66 -2.52 -12.87
CA LEU A 141 22.43 -2.48 -13.67
C LEU A 141 22.28 -3.74 -14.50
N THR A 142 21.07 -4.27 -14.53
CA THR A 142 20.71 -5.38 -15.42
C THR A 142 20.33 -4.84 -16.79
N VAL A 143 21.00 -5.33 -17.83
CA VAL A 143 20.75 -5.06 -19.25
C VAL A 143 20.05 -6.25 -19.88
N PHE A 144 19.18 -5.97 -20.85
CA PHE A 144 18.34 -6.96 -21.54
C PHE A 144 18.70 -7.04 -23.04
N PRO A 145 19.87 -7.59 -23.40
CA PRO A 145 20.28 -7.68 -24.81
C PRO A 145 19.40 -8.67 -25.58
N GLY A 146 19.36 -8.52 -26.91
CA GLY A 146 18.68 -9.46 -27.82
C GLY A 146 17.19 -9.21 -28.00
N LEU A 147 16.66 -8.10 -27.48
CA LEU A 147 15.28 -7.68 -27.75
C LEU A 147 15.11 -7.23 -29.21
N ALA A 148 14.06 -7.74 -29.85
CA ALA A 148 13.67 -7.37 -31.20
C ALA A 148 12.95 -6.02 -31.24
N ASP A 149 12.87 -5.40 -32.42
CA ASP A 149 12.26 -4.07 -32.60
C ASP A 149 10.80 -4.01 -32.15
N TYR A 150 10.02 -5.06 -32.40
CA TYR A 150 8.63 -5.12 -31.96
C TYR A 150 8.50 -5.16 -30.43
N GLN A 151 9.48 -5.73 -29.72
CA GLN A 151 9.50 -5.75 -28.25
C GLN A 151 9.80 -4.35 -27.70
N TYR A 152 10.73 -3.62 -28.31
CA TYR A 152 10.95 -2.20 -27.99
C TYR A 152 9.72 -1.33 -28.25
N GLN A 153 8.99 -1.58 -29.34
CA GLN A 153 7.71 -0.91 -29.62
C GLN A 153 6.65 -1.24 -28.56
N ALA A 154 6.55 -2.51 -28.13
CA ALA A 154 5.65 -2.91 -27.05
C ALA A 154 5.98 -2.21 -25.73
N ILE A 155 7.27 -2.11 -25.37
CA ILE A 155 7.75 -1.37 -24.19
C ILE A 155 7.31 0.09 -24.23
N VAL A 156 7.56 0.78 -25.35
CA VAL A 156 7.18 2.19 -25.52
C VAL A 156 5.65 2.36 -25.49
N SER A 157 4.91 1.44 -26.11
CA SER A 157 3.44 1.45 -26.10
C SER A 157 2.90 1.28 -24.69
N TYR A 158 3.41 0.31 -23.94
CA TYR A 158 3.05 0.10 -22.53
C TYR A 158 3.31 1.36 -21.69
N ALA A 159 4.50 1.95 -21.82
CA ALA A 159 4.88 3.16 -21.08
C ALA A 159 3.99 4.39 -21.37
N LYS A 160 3.43 4.47 -22.58
CA LYS A 160 2.54 5.57 -23.00
C LYS A 160 1.07 5.34 -22.66
N THR A 161 0.67 4.09 -22.49
CA THR A 161 -0.73 3.70 -22.27
C THR A 161 -1.05 3.52 -20.80
N GLU A 162 -0.13 2.97 -20.02
CA GLU A 162 -0.29 2.77 -18.59
C GLU A 162 0.04 4.04 -17.83
N LYS A 163 -0.86 4.43 -16.91
CA LYS A 163 -0.64 5.59 -16.04
C LYS A 163 0.52 5.36 -15.05
N TRP A 164 0.66 4.12 -14.60
CA TRP A 164 1.67 3.71 -13.62
C TRP A 164 2.45 2.50 -14.15
N PRO A 165 3.37 2.68 -15.12
CA PRO A 165 4.10 1.60 -15.77
C PRO A 165 5.25 1.05 -14.90
N PHE A 166 5.05 1.00 -13.59
CA PHE A 166 6.08 0.76 -12.59
C PHE A 166 5.92 -0.61 -11.91
N THR A 167 7.03 -1.13 -11.39
CA THR A 167 7.01 -2.30 -10.49
C THR A 167 6.38 -1.92 -9.15
N SER A 168 6.10 -2.90 -8.28
CA SER A 168 5.65 -2.61 -6.90
C SER A 168 6.60 -1.64 -6.18
N GLU A 169 7.90 -1.75 -6.42
CA GLU A 169 8.94 -0.86 -5.89
C GLU A 169 8.80 0.57 -6.42
N GLY A 170 8.61 0.73 -7.72
CA GLY A 170 8.44 2.06 -8.32
C GLY A 170 7.16 2.75 -7.83
N LEU A 171 6.05 2.00 -7.72
CA LEU A 171 4.81 2.50 -7.12
C LEU A 171 5.03 2.96 -5.67
N PHE A 172 5.79 2.17 -4.89
CA PHE A 172 6.14 2.51 -3.51
C PHE A 172 6.93 3.82 -3.42
N PHE A 173 7.95 4.01 -4.27
CA PHE A 173 8.74 5.24 -4.26
C PHE A 173 7.95 6.46 -4.72
N GLU A 174 7.06 6.30 -5.70
CA GLU A 174 6.14 7.38 -6.10
C GLU A 174 5.17 7.77 -4.96
N ILE A 175 4.67 6.78 -4.20
CA ILE A 175 3.89 7.06 -2.99
C ILE A 175 4.73 7.82 -1.95
N LYS A 176 5.95 7.36 -1.65
CA LYS A 176 6.84 8.00 -0.67
C LYS A 176 7.18 9.45 -1.06
N LYS A 177 7.30 9.72 -2.36
CA LYS A 177 7.53 11.07 -2.90
C LYS A 177 6.33 12.01 -2.75
N SER A 178 5.11 11.47 -2.76
CA SER A 178 3.87 12.26 -2.79
C SER A 178 3.52 13.00 -1.47
N LYS A 179 4.19 12.69 -0.35
CA LYS A 179 4.22 13.33 0.99
C LYS A 179 2.91 13.76 1.69
N GLN A 180 1.82 14.15 1.00
CA GLN A 180 0.60 14.67 1.64
C GLN A 180 -0.70 14.06 1.12
N LEU A 181 -0.87 13.85 -0.20
CA LEU A 181 -2.02 13.16 -0.78
C LEU A 181 -1.60 12.47 -2.09
N PRO A 182 -1.25 11.17 -2.05
CA PRO A 182 -1.01 10.41 -3.27
C PRO A 182 -2.26 10.39 -4.16
N ASP A 183 -2.03 10.36 -5.48
CA ASP A 183 -3.09 10.17 -6.47
C ASP A 183 -3.90 8.90 -6.14
N THR A 184 -5.23 8.98 -6.18
CA THR A 184 -6.10 7.86 -5.84
C THR A 184 -5.83 6.63 -6.71
N THR A 185 -5.55 6.84 -8.00
CA THR A 185 -5.24 5.75 -8.92
C THR A 185 -3.85 5.14 -8.68
N LEU A 186 -2.91 5.90 -8.10
CA LEU A 186 -1.61 5.36 -7.67
C LEU A 186 -1.81 4.43 -6.48
N LEU A 187 -2.65 4.83 -5.53
CA LEU A 187 -3.01 3.98 -4.39
C LEU A 187 -3.73 2.72 -4.84
N GLU A 188 -4.68 2.84 -5.76
CA GLU A 188 -5.37 1.68 -6.35
C GLU A 188 -4.40 0.72 -7.03
N ALA A 189 -3.45 1.24 -7.82
CA ALA A 189 -2.41 0.41 -8.43
C ALA A 189 -1.57 -0.30 -7.37
N PHE A 190 -1.18 0.40 -6.29
CA PHE A 190 -0.41 -0.20 -5.21
C PHE A 190 -1.22 -1.22 -4.39
N TYR A 191 -2.54 -1.04 -4.24
CA TYR A 191 -3.40 -2.00 -3.55
C TYR A 191 -3.44 -3.38 -4.20
N LEU A 192 -3.12 -3.46 -5.49
CA LEU A 192 -3.06 -4.71 -6.25
C LEU A 192 -1.72 -5.44 -6.11
N THR A 193 -0.72 -4.83 -5.45
CA THR A 193 0.60 -5.43 -5.27
C THR A 193 0.56 -6.55 -4.22
N PRO A 194 1.39 -7.60 -4.37
CA PRO A 194 1.50 -8.66 -3.38
C PRO A 194 2.02 -8.13 -2.03
N GLU A 195 2.89 -7.12 -2.05
CA GLU A 195 3.40 -6.47 -0.85
C GLU A 195 2.27 -5.82 -0.04
N PHE A 196 1.41 -5.02 -0.68
CA PHE A 196 0.28 -4.42 0.02
C PHE A 196 -0.69 -5.48 0.55
N HIS A 197 -0.99 -6.51 -0.25
CA HIS A 197 -1.89 -7.57 0.17
C HIS A 197 -1.38 -8.31 1.42
N PHE A 198 -0.07 -8.61 1.45
CA PHE A 198 0.57 -9.22 2.62
C PHE A 198 0.35 -8.39 3.89
N PHE A 199 0.66 -7.10 3.86
CA PHE A 199 0.47 -6.25 5.04
C PHE A 199 -1.00 -6.00 5.37
N SER A 200 -1.88 -5.88 4.38
CA SER A 200 -3.33 -5.80 4.60
C SER A 200 -3.84 -7.03 5.36
N MET A 201 -3.39 -8.22 5.00
CA MET A 201 -3.72 -9.46 5.71
C MET A 201 -3.15 -9.47 7.12
N LEU A 202 -1.91 -9.03 7.31
CA LEU A 202 -1.21 -8.99 8.59
C LEU A 202 -1.93 -8.12 9.64
N PHE A 203 -2.50 -6.99 9.21
CA PHE A 203 -3.25 -6.09 10.08
C PHE A 203 -4.72 -6.48 10.26
N SER A 204 -5.34 -7.13 9.28
CA SER A 204 -6.76 -7.55 9.34
C SER A 204 -7.07 -8.52 10.50
N LYS A 205 -6.10 -9.34 10.90
CA LYS A 205 -6.28 -10.40 11.92
C LYS A 205 -6.23 -9.89 13.37
N THR A 206 -6.16 -8.57 13.58
CA THR A 206 -5.98 -7.96 14.92
C THR A 206 -7.27 -7.60 15.62
N GLY A 207 -8.41 -7.63 14.92
CA GLY A 207 -9.67 -7.06 15.41
C GLY A 207 -9.72 -5.53 15.32
N VAL A 208 -8.60 -4.86 15.03
CA VAL A 208 -8.54 -3.42 14.76
C VAL A 208 -8.64 -3.20 13.25
N HIS A 209 -9.70 -2.52 12.81
CA HIS A 209 -9.91 -2.24 11.39
C HIS A 209 -9.07 -1.03 10.95
N LEU A 210 -7.84 -1.26 10.52
CA LEU A 210 -7.02 -0.23 9.87
C LEU A 210 -7.49 0.00 8.43
N ARG A 211 -7.79 1.26 8.09
CA ARG A 211 -8.08 1.64 6.69
C ARG A 211 -6.83 1.45 5.82
N LYS A 212 -7.01 1.14 4.54
CA LYS A 212 -5.92 0.87 3.59
C LYS A 212 -4.92 2.02 3.50
N GLU A 213 -5.40 3.25 3.61
CA GLU A 213 -4.58 4.46 3.56
C GLU A 213 -3.65 4.56 4.78
N HIS A 214 -4.10 4.12 5.96
CA HIS A 214 -3.23 4.06 7.14
C HIS A 214 -2.15 2.98 6.98
N ILE A 215 -2.49 1.84 6.38
CA ILE A 215 -1.51 0.79 6.07
C ILE A 215 -0.45 1.34 5.11
N ILE A 216 -0.86 2.01 4.03
CA ILE A 216 0.09 2.67 3.11
C ILE A 216 0.95 3.70 3.83
N ALA A 217 0.37 4.53 4.70
CA ALA A 217 1.13 5.53 5.44
C ALA A 217 2.22 4.88 6.32
N VAL A 218 1.89 3.77 6.99
CA VAL A 218 2.87 2.98 7.77
C VAL A 218 3.93 2.36 6.87
N LEU A 219 3.54 1.79 5.72
CA LEU A 219 4.50 1.22 4.77
C LEU A 219 5.44 2.28 4.21
N ALA A 220 4.94 3.48 3.86
CA ALA A 220 5.72 4.56 3.27
C ALA A 220 6.81 5.12 4.21
N GLU A 221 6.64 4.94 5.53
CA GLU A 221 7.67 5.26 6.53
C GLU A 221 8.76 4.19 6.63
N GLY A 222 8.56 3.02 6.02
CA GLY A 222 9.51 1.91 6.01
C GLY A 222 10.50 1.89 4.85
N GLU A 223 11.31 0.84 4.85
CA GLU A 223 12.30 0.52 3.82
C GLU A 223 11.77 -0.57 2.88
N TRP A 224 11.90 -0.34 1.57
CA TRP A 224 11.37 -1.23 0.54
C TRP A 224 11.91 -2.66 0.67
N ASN A 225 13.22 -2.81 0.87
CA ASN A 225 13.86 -4.13 0.99
C ASN A 225 13.26 -4.97 2.11
N PHE A 226 12.90 -4.36 3.23
CA PHE A 226 12.23 -5.05 4.33
C PHE A 226 10.81 -5.47 3.93
N ILE A 227 10.03 -4.54 3.37
CA ILE A 227 8.64 -4.77 2.94
C ILE A 227 8.58 -5.90 1.91
N HIS A 228 9.45 -5.85 0.90
CA HIS A 228 9.52 -6.83 -0.16
C HIS A 228 9.97 -8.21 0.36
N SER A 229 11.04 -8.28 1.15
CA SER A 229 11.51 -9.56 1.72
C SER A 229 10.47 -10.20 2.64
N ALA A 230 9.80 -9.42 3.49
CA ALA A 230 8.72 -9.90 4.34
C ALA A 230 7.54 -10.45 3.50
N ALA A 231 7.16 -9.76 2.43
CA ALA A 231 6.10 -10.22 1.53
C ALA A 231 6.51 -11.48 0.73
N GLN A 232 7.77 -11.65 0.34
CA GLN A 232 8.23 -12.88 -0.32
C GLN A 232 8.21 -14.09 0.63
N GLN A 233 8.50 -13.90 1.92
CA GLN A 233 8.41 -14.97 2.91
C GLN A 233 6.98 -15.53 3.05
N LEU A 234 5.94 -14.72 2.79
CA LEU A 234 4.56 -15.21 2.72
C LEU A 234 4.37 -16.26 1.62
N LYS A 235 5.01 -16.10 0.46
CA LYS A 235 4.92 -17.11 -0.61
C LYS A 235 5.48 -18.47 -0.19
N GLN A 236 6.38 -18.47 0.79
CA GLN A 236 7.08 -19.65 1.29
C GLN A 236 6.46 -20.21 2.58
N SER A 237 5.62 -19.44 3.28
CA SER A 237 5.05 -19.84 4.58
C SER A 237 3.59 -19.40 4.73
N SER A 238 2.73 -20.34 5.14
CA SER A 238 1.29 -20.07 5.39
C SER A 238 1.01 -19.53 6.79
N ASN A 239 2.05 -19.38 7.63
CA ASN A 239 1.89 -19.03 9.04
C ASN A 239 2.10 -17.53 9.25
N PHE A 240 0.97 -16.84 9.34
CA PHE A 240 0.89 -15.45 9.74
C PHE A 240 1.15 -15.35 11.24
N THR A 241 2.35 -14.90 11.63
CA THR A 241 2.71 -14.75 13.03
C THR A 241 2.47 -13.31 13.47
N VAL A 242 1.78 -13.16 14.60
CA VAL A 242 1.60 -11.87 15.28
C VAL A 242 2.96 -11.21 15.54
N GLU A 243 3.98 -12.04 15.72
CA GLU A 243 5.39 -11.74 15.87
C GLU A 243 5.95 -10.97 14.66
N MET A 244 5.64 -11.36 13.43
CA MET A 244 6.09 -10.63 12.23
C MET A 244 5.52 -9.20 12.17
N ARG A 245 4.25 -9.03 12.55
CA ARG A 245 3.64 -7.69 12.65
C ARG A 245 4.35 -6.83 13.69
N ARG A 246 4.57 -7.37 14.89
CA ARG A 246 5.26 -6.67 15.97
C ARG A 246 6.67 -6.30 15.57
N LEU A 247 7.43 -7.24 14.98
CA LEU A 247 8.79 -7.00 14.50
C LEU A 247 8.83 -5.89 13.45
N PHE A 248 7.89 -5.89 12.51
CA PHE A 248 7.78 -4.82 11.51
C PHE A 248 7.52 -3.47 12.17
N LEU A 249 6.50 -3.37 13.02
CA LEU A 249 6.16 -2.14 13.73
C LEU A 249 7.32 -1.64 14.60
N LEU A 250 8.00 -2.52 15.33
CA LEU A 250 9.16 -2.18 16.14
C LEU A 250 10.34 -1.67 15.30
N THR A 251 10.55 -2.25 14.11
CA THR A 251 11.57 -1.76 13.17
C THR A 251 11.27 -0.33 12.74
N LEU A 252 10.01 -0.02 12.43
CA LEU A 252 9.60 1.34 12.07
C LEU A 252 9.70 2.31 13.26
N ILE A 253 9.34 1.86 14.47
CA ILE A 253 9.45 2.66 15.69
C ILE A 253 10.90 3.03 15.96
N LYS A 254 11.85 2.10 15.76
CA LYS A 254 13.31 2.41 15.82
C LYS A 254 13.71 3.50 14.82
N GLY A 255 13.06 3.54 13.65
CA GLY A 255 13.13 4.63 12.68
C GLY A 255 12.38 5.91 13.06
N LYS A 256 11.88 6.03 14.30
CA LYS A 256 11.06 7.13 14.85
C LYS A 256 9.69 7.33 14.20
N SER A 257 9.11 6.25 13.64
CA SER A 257 7.74 6.25 13.12
C SER A 257 6.71 6.43 14.24
N ARG A 258 6.05 7.60 14.26
CA ARG A 258 4.94 7.87 15.18
C ARG A 258 3.69 7.07 14.84
N LEU A 259 3.45 6.85 13.54
CA LEU A 259 2.29 6.08 13.08
C LEU A 259 2.41 4.62 13.50
N ALA A 260 3.58 4.00 13.34
CA ALA A 260 3.80 2.63 13.78
C ALA A 260 3.67 2.48 15.30
N ALA A 261 4.19 3.44 16.08
CA ALA A 261 4.03 3.45 17.54
C ALA A 261 2.54 3.48 17.95
N LYS A 262 1.74 4.32 17.29
CA LYS A 262 0.31 4.40 17.53
C LYS A 262 -0.40 3.10 17.19
N VAL A 263 -0.12 2.56 16.00
CA VAL A 263 -0.71 1.29 15.54
C VAL A 263 -0.34 0.15 16.49
N LEU A 264 0.91 0.08 16.96
CA LEU A 264 1.35 -0.95 17.91
C LEU A 264 0.59 -0.87 19.24
N LEU A 265 0.35 0.33 19.78
CA LEU A 265 -0.48 0.48 20.98
C LEU A 265 -1.94 0.09 20.74
N GLU A 266 -2.49 0.39 19.56
CA GLU A 266 -3.87 0.04 19.22
C GLU A 266 -4.05 -1.48 19.04
N THR A 267 -3.06 -2.18 18.46
CA THR A 267 -3.18 -3.61 18.15
C THR A 267 -2.59 -4.54 19.20
N ASP A 268 -1.59 -4.08 19.97
CA ASP A 268 -0.71 -4.94 20.79
C ASP A 268 -0.35 -4.29 22.15
N GLN A 269 -1.26 -3.52 22.75
CA GLN A 269 -1.02 -2.82 24.02
C GLN A 269 -0.47 -3.72 25.14
N GLU A 270 -1.02 -4.93 25.29
CA GLU A 270 -0.61 -5.87 26.33
C GLU A 270 0.83 -6.39 26.11
N TYR A 271 1.22 -6.60 24.84
CA TYR A 271 2.59 -6.94 24.50
C TYR A 271 3.55 -5.80 24.88
N CYS A 272 3.18 -4.55 24.60
CA CYS A 272 3.99 -3.40 25.00
C CYS A 272 4.19 -3.32 26.53
N LEU A 273 3.16 -3.65 27.31
CA LEU A 273 3.21 -3.61 28.76
C LEU A 273 4.04 -4.76 29.35
N LYS A 274 4.01 -5.96 28.75
CA LYS A 274 4.58 -7.18 29.33
C LYS A 274 5.92 -7.60 28.75
N GLN A 275 6.18 -7.30 27.49
CA GLN A 275 7.31 -7.87 26.74
C GLN A 275 8.39 -6.86 26.36
N LEU A 276 8.04 -5.58 26.21
CA LEU A 276 9.05 -4.55 25.94
C LEU A 276 9.88 -4.25 27.19
N ASP A 277 11.17 -3.99 27.00
CA ASP A 277 12.02 -3.56 28.10
C ASP A 277 11.73 -2.11 28.54
N ASN A 278 12.47 -1.59 29.52
CA ASN A 278 12.22 -0.22 30.01
C ASN A 278 12.62 0.84 28.97
N ASP A 279 13.70 0.63 28.22
CA ASP A 279 14.19 1.59 27.24
C ASP A 279 13.25 1.68 26.05
N GLU A 280 12.74 0.53 25.59
CA GLU A 280 11.73 0.44 24.54
C GLU A 280 10.42 1.14 24.92
N VAL A 281 9.95 0.96 26.17
CA VAL A 281 8.74 1.65 26.67
C VAL A 281 8.96 3.16 26.78
N LEU A 282 10.13 3.61 27.26
CA LEU A 282 10.47 5.03 27.30
C LEU A 282 10.49 5.63 25.91
N PHE A 283 11.17 4.97 24.99
CA PHE A 283 11.27 5.42 23.60
C PHE A 283 9.89 5.49 22.93
N LEU A 284 9.01 4.52 23.20
CA LEU A 284 7.64 4.53 22.70
C LEU A 284 6.85 5.73 23.24
N CYS A 285 6.96 6.03 24.54
CA CYS A 285 6.36 7.21 25.16
C CYS A 285 6.94 8.53 24.62
N GLU A 286 8.23 8.58 24.29
CA GLU A 286 8.89 9.76 23.71
C GLU A 286 8.45 10.06 22.29
N ILE A 287 8.35 9.02 21.44
CA ILE A 287 7.89 9.16 20.06
C ILE A 287 6.46 9.67 20.01
N LEU A 288 5.59 9.12 20.87
CA LEU A 288 4.17 9.45 20.89
C LEU A 288 3.87 10.76 21.62
N GLY A 289 4.58 11.07 22.71
CA GLY A 289 4.35 12.28 23.50
C GLY A 289 2.89 12.43 23.92
N ASP A 290 2.30 13.57 23.56
CA ASP A 290 0.89 13.95 23.76
C ASP A 290 -0.12 13.05 23.02
N ARG A 291 0.35 12.15 22.14
CA ARG A 291 -0.51 11.17 21.44
C ARG A 291 -0.56 9.81 22.13
N THR A 292 0.16 9.64 23.24
CA THR A 292 0.14 8.39 24.00
C THR A 292 -1.24 8.19 24.62
N THR A 293 -1.79 6.98 24.52
CA THR A 293 -3.14 6.72 25.02
C THR A 293 -3.18 6.79 26.56
N PRO A 294 -4.14 7.51 27.16
CA PRO A 294 -4.25 7.59 28.63
C PRO A 294 -4.40 6.22 29.28
N SER A 295 -5.08 5.27 28.62
CA SER A 295 -5.20 3.87 29.06
C SER A 295 -3.83 3.21 29.23
N PHE A 296 -2.94 3.34 28.25
CA PHE A 296 -1.60 2.77 28.32
C PHE A 296 -0.78 3.40 29.47
N LEU A 297 -0.82 4.72 29.61
CA LEU A 297 -0.12 5.44 30.68
C LEU A 297 -0.61 5.02 32.07
N LYS A 298 -1.92 4.86 32.25
CA LYS A 298 -2.49 4.36 33.52
C LYS A 298 -2.01 2.95 33.84
N HIS A 299 -2.00 2.03 32.87
CA HIS A 299 -1.46 0.69 33.08
C HIS A 299 0.05 0.72 33.41
N LEU A 300 0.83 1.66 32.88
CA LEU A 300 2.23 1.82 33.26
C LEU A 300 2.40 2.21 34.73
N LEU A 301 1.51 3.05 35.29
CA LEU A 301 1.53 3.38 36.72
C LEU A 301 1.26 2.15 37.62
N GLU A 302 0.44 1.22 37.15
CA GLU A 302 0.11 -0.02 37.87
C GLU A 302 1.16 -1.11 37.70
N SER A 303 1.98 -1.01 36.66
CA SER A 303 3.01 -2.00 36.35
C SER A 303 4.15 -2.02 37.37
N PRO A 304 4.80 -3.17 37.62
CA PRO A 304 5.93 -3.29 38.54
C PRO A 304 7.26 -2.77 37.95
N ARG A 305 7.21 -1.79 37.03
CA ARG A 305 8.36 -1.27 36.29
C ARG A 305 9.18 -0.26 37.11
N SER A 306 10.34 0.13 36.57
CA SER A 306 11.26 1.07 37.22
C SER A 306 10.62 2.42 37.48
N ASP A 307 11.23 3.18 38.39
CA ASP A 307 10.72 4.49 38.78
C ASP A 307 10.69 5.50 37.64
N VAL A 308 11.66 5.40 36.73
CA VAL A 308 11.73 6.20 35.50
C VAL A 308 10.47 6.04 34.65
N ILE A 309 9.92 4.82 34.54
CA ILE A 309 8.74 4.54 33.72
C ILE A 309 7.50 5.22 34.29
N TRP A 310 7.19 5.00 35.56
CA TRP A 310 5.98 5.58 36.13
C TRP A 310 6.10 7.12 36.24
N LYS A 311 7.30 7.67 36.46
CA LYS A 311 7.54 9.12 36.42
C LYS A 311 7.28 9.70 35.03
N LYS A 312 7.78 9.05 33.97
CA LYS A 312 7.50 9.45 32.57
C LYS A 312 6.01 9.38 32.26
N ALA A 313 5.34 8.29 32.67
CA ALA A 313 3.91 8.14 32.47
C ALA A 313 3.10 9.21 33.23
N SER A 314 3.53 9.54 34.45
CA SER A 314 2.92 10.60 35.26
C SER A 314 3.03 11.96 34.58
N ALA A 315 4.23 12.31 34.09
CA ALA A 315 4.46 13.58 33.40
C ALA A 315 3.55 13.72 32.17
N LEU A 316 3.46 12.67 31.34
CA LEU A 316 2.56 12.65 30.18
C LEU A 316 1.08 12.74 30.57
N LEU A 317 0.66 12.12 31.67
CA LEU A 317 -0.72 12.21 32.16
C LEU A 317 -1.09 13.63 32.62
N TYR A 318 -0.20 14.32 33.32
CA TYR A 318 -0.40 15.73 33.69
C TYR A 318 -0.41 16.64 32.46
N GLU A 319 0.50 16.43 31.51
CA GLU A 319 0.54 17.17 30.24
C GLU A 319 -0.77 17.00 29.44
N LEU A 320 -1.27 15.77 29.32
CA LEU A 320 -2.55 15.46 28.69
C LEU A 320 -3.76 16.07 29.42
N ALA A 321 -3.65 16.23 30.75
CA ALA A 321 -4.66 16.90 31.57
C ALA A 321 -4.55 18.45 31.53
N ALA A 322 -3.54 18.99 30.84
CA ALA A 322 -3.18 20.41 30.84
C ALA A 322 -2.93 20.95 32.27
N GLU A 323 -2.31 20.13 33.12
CA GLU A 323 -1.93 20.44 34.50
C GLU A 323 -0.41 20.59 34.61
N GLU A 324 0.06 21.45 35.51
CA GLU A 324 1.50 21.56 35.79
C GLU A 324 2.02 20.29 36.47
N VAL A 325 3.16 19.79 36.01
CA VAL A 325 3.82 18.63 36.61
C VAL A 325 4.36 19.04 37.99
N PRO A 326 3.96 18.36 39.09
CA PRO A 326 4.48 18.65 40.41
C PRO A 326 6.01 18.54 40.46
N GLN A 327 6.67 19.43 41.21
CA GLN A 327 8.14 19.41 41.37
C GLN A 327 8.65 18.09 41.96
N GLU A 328 7.85 17.46 42.83
CA GLU A 328 8.14 16.15 43.40
C GLU A 328 6.98 15.19 43.11
N LEU A 329 7.30 14.14 42.35
CA LEU A 329 6.33 13.10 41.97
C LEU A 329 6.26 12.02 43.04
N ASP A 330 5.05 11.74 43.52
CA ASP A 330 4.73 10.64 44.44
C ASP A 330 3.74 9.69 43.76
N LEU A 331 4.14 8.41 43.62
CA LEU A 331 3.35 7.41 42.89
C LEU A 331 1.95 7.23 43.49
N GLN A 332 1.78 7.24 44.82
CA GLN A 332 0.48 7.05 45.45
C GLN A 332 -0.44 8.25 45.25
N LYS A 333 0.10 9.48 45.25
CA LYS A 333 -0.67 10.68 44.88
C LYS A 333 -1.10 10.64 43.42
N VAL A 334 -0.21 10.23 42.51
CA VAL A 334 -0.50 10.11 41.09
C VAL A 334 -1.57 9.03 40.83
N LYS A 335 -1.44 7.84 41.43
CA LYS A 335 -2.45 6.77 41.33
C LYS A 335 -3.81 7.25 41.79
N ARG A 336 -3.87 7.95 42.94
CA ARG A 336 -5.12 8.55 43.42
C ARG A 336 -5.73 9.55 42.43
N ARG A 337 -4.90 10.38 41.78
CA ARG A 337 -5.34 11.38 40.80
C ARG A 337 -5.90 10.77 39.50
N PHE A 338 -5.27 9.72 38.98
CA PHE A 338 -5.52 9.23 37.62
C PHE A 338 -6.17 7.84 37.53
N ILE A 339 -6.10 7.04 38.59
CA ILE A 339 -6.61 5.66 38.66
C ILE A 339 -7.80 5.57 39.62
N ASP A 340 -7.64 5.99 40.88
CA ASP A 340 -8.63 5.73 41.94
C ASP A 340 -9.87 6.63 41.86
N LEU A 341 -9.81 7.71 41.07
CA LEU A 341 -11.02 8.38 40.63
C LEU A 341 -11.75 7.44 39.67
N LYS A 342 -12.63 6.59 40.22
CA LYS A 342 -13.82 6.13 39.52
C LYS A 342 -14.36 7.31 38.72
N GLU A 343 -14.84 7.03 37.51
CA GLU A 343 -15.55 7.95 36.60
C GLU A 343 -16.71 8.76 37.22
N THR A 344 -16.94 8.68 38.54
CA THR A 344 -17.98 9.36 39.30
C THR A 344 -17.65 10.79 39.72
N GLU A 345 -16.43 11.29 39.57
CA GLU A 345 -16.12 12.71 39.83
C GLU A 345 -15.29 13.33 38.70
N ARG A 346 -15.94 13.57 37.56
CA ARG A 346 -15.53 14.70 36.71
C ARG A 346 -15.82 15.98 37.47
N VAL A 347 -14.93 16.41 38.36
CA VAL A 347 -14.76 17.83 38.62
C VAL A 347 -14.20 18.41 37.34
N VAL A 348 -15.11 18.83 36.47
CA VAL A 348 -14.79 19.72 35.35
C VAL A 348 -14.21 20.98 35.99
N PRO A 349 -12.93 21.34 35.77
CA PRO A 349 -12.54 22.72 36.01
C PRO A 349 -13.42 23.56 35.08
N THR A 350 -14.25 24.38 35.71
CA THR A 350 -15.29 25.28 35.17
C THR A 350 -15.22 25.48 33.65
N PRO A 351 -16.25 25.09 32.87
CA PRO A 351 -16.29 25.47 31.48
C PRO A 351 -16.46 26.99 31.42
N SER A 352 -15.54 27.67 30.74
CA SER A 352 -15.92 28.92 30.07
C SER A 352 -17.14 28.57 29.21
N LYS A 353 -18.31 29.13 29.57
CA LYS A 353 -19.57 28.94 28.84
C LYS A 353 -19.40 29.41 27.40
N LYS A 354 -18.96 28.52 26.50
CA LYS A 354 -19.37 28.61 25.10
C LYS A 354 -20.85 28.22 25.08
N LYS A 355 -21.72 29.22 25.01
CA LYS A 355 -23.17 29.03 24.84
C LYS A 355 -23.39 28.10 23.65
N SER A 356 -23.79 26.85 23.91
CA SER A 356 -24.31 25.97 22.88
C SER A 356 -25.63 26.56 22.38
N ARG A 357 -25.75 26.73 21.06
CA ARG A 357 -27.00 27.18 20.45
C ARG A 357 -27.94 25.99 20.35
N SER A 358 -29.16 26.13 20.85
CA SER A 358 -30.22 25.14 20.69
C SER A 358 -31.18 25.54 19.55
N TYR A 359 -31.77 24.55 18.90
CA TYR A 359 -32.76 24.71 17.83
C TYR A 359 -33.95 23.81 18.09
N THR A 360 -35.17 24.35 18.05
CA THR A 360 -36.40 23.58 18.24
C THR A 360 -36.95 23.18 16.88
N VAL A 361 -37.07 21.87 16.63
CA VAL A 361 -37.57 21.28 15.39
C VAL A 361 -38.99 21.76 15.11
N VAL A 362 -39.24 22.31 13.92
CA VAL A 362 -40.58 22.69 13.46
C VAL A 362 -41.10 21.72 12.41
N SER A 363 -42.39 21.81 12.08
CA SER A 363 -42.99 20.95 11.05
C SER A 363 -42.29 21.13 9.69
N GLY A 364 -41.90 20.01 9.06
CA GLY A 364 -41.19 20.00 7.78
C GLY A 364 -39.66 20.07 7.88
N ASP A 365 -39.10 19.99 9.08
CA ASP A 365 -37.64 19.87 9.27
C ASP A 365 -37.14 18.44 9.12
N SER A 366 -35.90 18.33 8.64
CA SER A 366 -35.12 17.09 8.62
C SER A 366 -33.72 17.36 9.14
N LEU A 367 -33.03 16.34 9.65
CA LEU A 367 -31.65 16.48 10.15
C LEU A 367 -30.72 17.07 9.09
N TRP A 368 -30.92 16.71 7.82
CA TRP A 368 -30.14 17.25 6.71
C TRP A 368 -30.39 18.75 6.52
N LYS A 369 -31.66 19.18 6.53
CA LYS A 369 -32.03 20.59 6.36
C LYS A 369 -31.51 21.45 7.53
N ILE A 370 -31.61 20.94 8.76
CA ILE A 370 -31.08 21.61 9.95
C ILE A 370 -29.55 21.67 9.92
N ALA A 371 -28.87 20.57 9.58
CA ALA A 371 -27.42 20.54 9.44
C ALA A 371 -26.94 21.56 8.40
N HIS A 372 -27.56 21.58 7.22
CA HIS A 372 -27.20 22.47 6.13
C HIS A 372 -27.40 23.94 6.50
N ASN A 373 -28.56 24.30 7.06
CA ASN A 373 -28.89 25.68 7.44
C ASN A 373 -28.01 26.21 8.57
N HIS A 374 -27.53 25.34 9.45
CA HIS A 374 -26.69 25.71 10.60
C HIS A 374 -25.20 25.41 10.39
N GLY A 375 -24.79 25.02 9.18
CA GLY A 375 -23.39 24.81 8.81
C GLY A 375 -22.70 23.70 9.60
N THR A 376 -23.42 22.63 9.92
CA THR A 376 -22.92 21.41 10.57
C THR A 376 -23.22 20.18 9.72
N THR A 377 -22.94 18.98 10.22
CA THR A 377 -23.25 17.72 9.51
C THR A 377 -24.33 16.93 10.24
N VAL A 378 -25.07 16.10 9.49
CA VAL A 378 -26.08 15.19 10.08
C VAL A 378 -25.43 14.30 11.14
N GLN A 379 -24.23 13.79 10.87
CA GLN A 379 -23.50 12.96 11.82
C GLN A 379 -23.15 13.72 13.10
N ALA A 380 -22.66 14.96 12.98
CA ALA A 380 -22.36 15.80 14.14
C ALA A 380 -23.62 16.11 14.96
N LEU A 381 -24.75 16.40 14.31
CA LEU A 381 -26.04 16.59 15.00
C LEU A 381 -26.51 15.34 15.72
N ARG A 382 -26.38 14.16 15.09
CA ARG A 382 -26.77 12.89 15.72
C ARG A 382 -25.93 12.58 16.94
N VAL A 383 -24.62 12.76 16.85
CA VAL A 383 -23.70 12.53 17.98
C VAL A 383 -23.97 13.54 19.09
N ALA A 384 -24.12 14.82 18.75
CA ALA A 384 -24.37 15.89 19.73
C ALA A 384 -25.70 15.70 20.49
N ASN A 385 -26.69 15.05 19.88
CA ASN A 385 -28.04 14.87 20.44
C ASN A 385 -28.39 13.42 20.77
N GLN A 386 -27.42 12.50 20.64
CA GLN A 386 -27.57 11.06 20.89
C GLN A 386 -28.80 10.46 20.17
N LEU A 387 -29.04 10.86 18.93
CA LEU A 387 -30.24 10.46 18.19
C LEU A 387 -30.13 9.01 17.69
N PRO A 388 -31.10 8.14 18.02
CA PRO A 388 -31.08 6.74 17.61
C PRO A 388 -31.41 6.55 16.12
N SER A 389 -32.07 7.53 15.49
CA SER A 389 -32.43 7.51 14.07
C SER A 389 -32.51 8.93 13.50
N ASP A 390 -32.73 9.04 12.19
CA ASP A 390 -32.86 10.33 11.51
C ASP A 390 -34.26 10.97 11.67
N THR A 391 -35.15 10.31 12.40
CA THR A 391 -36.52 10.77 12.63
C THR A 391 -36.54 11.86 13.70
N LEU A 392 -37.09 13.02 13.36
CA LEU A 392 -37.26 14.15 14.27
C LEU A 392 -38.72 14.34 14.66
N ARG A 393 -38.97 14.74 15.91
CA ARG A 393 -40.31 15.10 16.38
C ARG A 393 -40.45 16.63 16.40
N VAL A 394 -41.58 17.13 15.92
CA VAL A 394 -41.89 18.56 16.01
C VAL A 394 -41.94 18.97 17.50
N GLY A 395 -41.28 20.07 17.83
CA GLY A 395 -41.07 20.54 19.21
C GLY A 395 -39.83 19.98 19.91
N GLN A 396 -39.08 19.06 19.27
CA GLN A 396 -37.83 18.53 19.83
C GLN A 396 -36.72 19.57 19.81
N THR A 397 -36.07 19.80 20.94
CA THR A 397 -34.91 20.71 21.02
C THR A 397 -33.62 19.95 20.71
N LEU A 398 -32.87 20.42 19.72
CA LEU A 398 -31.57 19.91 19.32
C LEU A 398 -30.46 20.89 19.71
N ILE A 399 -29.36 20.36 20.24
CA ILE A 399 -28.10 21.06 20.47
C ILE A 399 -27.37 21.14 19.13
N LEU A 400 -27.09 22.35 18.65
CA LEU A 400 -26.29 22.57 17.47
C LEU A 400 -24.80 22.52 17.86
N PRO A 401 -24.00 21.55 17.38
CA PRO A 401 -22.57 21.56 17.59
C PRO A 401 -21.95 22.73 16.84
N ASN A 402 -21.00 23.43 17.48
CA ASN A 402 -20.23 24.46 16.80
C ASN A 402 -19.34 23.84 15.71
N LYS A 403 -19.05 24.63 14.67
CA LYS A 403 -18.21 24.25 13.51
C LYS A 403 -16.95 23.50 13.90
#